data_AF-A0A819WF77-F1
#
_entry.id   AF-A0A819WF77-F1
#
_cell.length_a   1.000
_cell.length_b   1.000
_cell.length_c   1.000
_cell.angle_alpha   90.00
_cell.angle_beta   90.00
_cell.angle_gamma   90.00
#
_symmetry.space_group_name_H-M   'P 1'
#
loop_
_entity.id
_entity.type
_entity.pdbx_description
1 polymer ?
#
loop_
_entity_poly.entity_id
_entity_poly.type
_entity_poly.pdbx_seq_one_letter_code
_entity_poly.pdbx_strand_id
1 'polypeptide(L)'
;RARGGPSAGKTDATTTRYWDCCKPRCSWSGKVAGSNAYVKSCQKDGNWVWSNPHAGNGCHGEAAFTCNNQQPWAVNDQLAYGFAAATIPGLSEQDRCSTCYKLDFTSGPVQ
;
A
#
# COMPACT_ATOMS: atom_id res chain seq x y z
N ARG A 1 8.62 14.87 -4.00
CA ARG A 1 7.95 15.30 -2.76
C ARG A 1 6.44 15.41 -3.03
N ALA A 2 5.56 15.03 -2.10
CA ALA A 2 4.10 15.02 -2.32
C ALA A 2 3.27 15.43 -1.07
N ARG A 3 2.05 15.97 -1.27
CA ARG A 3 1.14 16.48 -0.21
C ARG A 3 -0.20 15.73 -0.18
N GLY A 4 -0.71 15.33 1.00
CA GLY A 4 -1.99 14.58 1.15
C GLY A 4 -2.94 15.01 2.28
N GLY A 5 -4.16 14.45 2.31
CA GLY A 5 -5.24 14.65 3.32
C GLY A 5 -6.40 13.62 3.18
N PRO A 6 -7.45 13.59 4.05
CA PRO A 6 -7.87 14.54 5.12
C PRO A 6 -7.95 13.89 6.54
N SER A 7 -7.80 14.57 7.69
CA SER A 7 -8.00 15.98 8.05
C SER A 7 -6.95 16.44 9.09
N ALA A 8 -5.80 16.99 8.67
CA ALA A 8 -4.89 17.83 9.47
C ALA A 8 -3.61 18.17 8.66
N GLY A 9 -3.58 19.33 7.99
CA GLY A 9 -2.37 19.91 7.41
C GLY A 9 -1.86 19.29 6.10
N LYS A 10 -1.56 20.14 5.12
CA LYS A 10 -0.69 19.76 4.00
C LYS A 10 0.71 19.54 4.56
N THR A 11 1.22 18.33 4.48
CA THR A 11 2.59 18.01 4.89
C THR A 11 3.42 17.58 3.68
N ASP A 12 4.72 17.85 3.75
CA ASP A 12 5.65 17.39 2.74
C ASP A 12 6.03 15.93 2.99
N ALA A 13 5.91 15.09 1.96
CA ALA A 13 6.42 13.73 1.97
C ALA A 13 7.54 13.53 0.94
N THR A 14 8.46 12.61 1.21
CA THR A 14 9.44 12.11 0.24
C THR A 14 8.98 10.76 -0.28
N THR A 15 9.09 10.53 -1.59
CA THR A 15 8.64 9.30 -2.24
C THR A 15 9.83 8.54 -2.83
N THR A 16 9.80 7.22 -2.69
CA THR A 16 10.68 6.28 -3.40
C THR A 16 9.83 5.35 -4.28
N ARG A 17 10.45 4.37 -4.95
CA ARG A 17 9.75 3.31 -5.69
C ARG A 17 10.31 1.96 -5.29
N TYR A 18 9.46 0.96 -5.14
CA TYR A 18 9.88 -0.41 -4.85
C TYR A 18 8.81 -1.41 -5.31
N TRP A 19 9.25 -2.65 -5.53
CA TRP A 19 8.40 -3.83 -5.67
C TRP A 19 9.25 -5.03 -5.25
N ASP A 20 9.01 -5.56 -4.05
CA ASP A 20 9.79 -6.66 -3.46
C ASP A 20 9.04 -8.01 -3.51
N CYS A 21 7.83 -8.03 -4.08
CA CYS A 21 6.88 -9.14 -4.10
C CYS A 21 6.39 -9.61 -2.72
N CYS A 22 6.89 -9.07 -1.61
CA CYS A 22 6.58 -9.55 -0.27
C CYS A 22 5.10 -9.41 0.04
N LYS A 23 4.60 -10.21 0.99
CA LYS A 23 3.26 -10.01 1.53
C LYS A 23 3.15 -8.59 2.12
N PRO A 24 2.21 -7.74 1.69
CA PRO A 24 2.08 -6.39 2.24
C PRO A 24 1.81 -6.42 3.74
N ARG A 25 2.41 -5.49 4.50
CA ARG A 25 2.26 -5.41 5.96
C ARG A 25 0.80 -5.29 6.42
N CYS A 26 -0.02 -4.55 5.66
CA CYS A 26 -1.45 -4.38 5.95
C CYS A 26 -2.31 -5.61 5.58
N SER A 27 -1.70 -6.69 5.07
CA SER A 27 -2.38 -7.97 4.78
C SER A 27 -2.47 -8.91 5.98
N TRP A 28 -1.84 -8.54 7.10
CA TRP A 28 -1.92 -9.32 8.34
C TRP A 28 -3.18 -8.97 9.11
N SER A 29 -3.76 -9.97 9.78
CA SER A 29 -4.91 -9.78 10.67
C SER A 29 -4.61 -8.74 11.76
N GLY A 30 -5.61 -7.91 12.08
CA GLY A 30 -5.50 -6.85 13.11
C GLY A 30 -4.68 -5.62 12.71
N LYS A 31 -4.25 -5.52 11.44
CA LYS A 31 -3.55 -4.32 10.92
C LYS A 31 -4.47 -3.27 10.33
N VAL A 32 -5.67 -3.64 9.93
CA VAL A 32 -6.71 -2.72 9.44
C VAL A 32 -7.85 -2.76 10.45
N ALA A 33 -8.47 -1.61 10.73
CA ALA A 33 -9.63 -1.55 11.61
C ALA A 33 -10.83 -2.31 10.99
N GLY A 34 -11.50 -3.12 11.81
CA GLY A 34 -12.67 -3.91 11.39
C GLY A 34 -12.43 -5.42 11.45
N SER A 35 -13.50 -6.18 11.67
CA SER A 35 -13.46 -7.64 11.65
C SER A 35 -13.18 -8.13 10.23
N ASN A 36 -12.23 -9.06 10.07
CA ASN A 36 -11.80 -9.60 8.77
C ASN A 36 -11.34 -8.55 7.74
N ALA A 37 -10.90 -7.37 8.19
CA ALA A 37 -10.33 -6.33 7.34
C ALA A 37 -8.81 -6.53 7.19
N TYR A 38 -8.36 -6.69 5.95
CA TYR A 38 -6.94 -6.80 5.59
C TYR A 38 -6.75 -6.56 4.09
N VAL A 39 -5.58 -6.07 3.70
CA VAL A 39 -5.18 -6.01 2.29
C VAL A 39 -5.02 -7.44 1.76
N LYS A 40 -5.56 -7.72 0.57
CA LYS A 40 -5.44 -9.06 0.00
C LYS A 40 -3.99 -9.37 -0.37
N SER A 41 -3.56 -10.59 -0.11
CA SER A 41 -2.29 -11.14 -0.60
C SER A 41 -2.58 -12.29 -1.54
N CYS A 42 -1.64 -12.61 -2.42
CA CYS A 42 -1.82 -13.62 -3.46
C CYS A 42 -0.82 -14.76 -3.32
N GLN A 43 -1.13 -15.87 -3.98
CA GLN A 43 -0.18 -16.95 -4.23
C GLN A 43 0.95 -16.46 -5.14
N LYS A 44 1.94 -17.32 -5.38
CA LYS A 44 3.14 -17.01 -6.17
C LYS A 44 2.84 -16.53 -7.60
N ASP A 45 1.72 -16.93 -8.18
CA ASP A 45 1.26 -16.43 -9.49
C ASP A 45 0.79 -14.96 -9.48
N GLY A 46 0.59 -14.37 -8.29
CA GLY A 46 0.15 -12.98 -8.11
C GLY A 46 -1.33 -12.72 -8.41
N ASN A 47 -2.12 -13.73 -8.78
CA ASN A 47 -3.52 -13.60 -9.19
C ASN A 47 -4.47 -14.29 -8.21
N TRP A 48 -4.12 -15.48 -7.72
CA TRP A 48 -4.96 -16.25 -6.80
C TRP A 48 -4.84 -15.70 -5.40
N VAL A 49 -5.94 -15.15 -4.87
CA VAL A 49 -5.96 -14.50 -3.56
C VAL A 49 -5.92 -15.55 -2.43
N TRP A 50 -5.10 -15.30 -1.40
CA TRP A 50 -5.19 -16.01 -0.13
C TRP A 50 -6.44 -15.56 0.64
N SER A 51 -7.33 -16.50 0.94
CA SER A 51 -8.50 -16.26 1.79
C SER A 51 -8.14 -16.12 3.28
N ASN A 52 -6.97 -16.62 3.69
CA ASN A 52 -6.48 -16.58 5.06
C ASN A 52 -5.42 -15.48 5.25
N PRO A 53 -5.68 -14.44 6.08
CA PRO A 53 -4.71 -13.38 6.36
C PRO A 53 -3.48 -13.85 7.18
N HIS A 54 -3.45 -15.09 7.65
CA HIS A 54 -2.34 -15.67 8.41
C HIS A 54 -1.32 -16.42 7.54
N ALA A 55 -1.52 -16.50 6.22
CA ALA A 55 -0.53 -17.12 5.31
C ALA A 55 0.84 -16.42 5.43
N GLY A 56 1.93 -17.20 5.49
CA GLY A 56 3.29 -16.71 5.70
C GLY A 56 3.81 -15.83 4.55
N ASN A 57 4.75 -14.92 4.85
CA ASN A 57 5.33 -14.01 3.87
C ASN A 57 6.32 -14.73 2.94
N GLY A 58 6.08 -14.70 1.63
CA GLY A 58 6.93 -15.34 0.62
C GLY A 58 8.39 -14.88 0.61
N CYS A 59 8.66 -13.66 1.06
CA CYS A 59 10.05 -13.18 1.23
C CYS A 59 10.82 -13.89 2.36
N HIS A 60 10.12 -14.67 3.19
CA HIS A 60 10.70 -15.51 4.24
C HIS A 60 10.62 -17.00 3.86
N GLY A 61 10.41 -17.32 2.58
CA GLY A 61 10.30 -18.70 2.08
C GLY A 61 8.89 -19.31 2.16
N GLU A 62 7.87 -18.51 2.47
CA GLU A 62 6.48 -18.95 2.63
C GLU A 62 5.64 -18.69 1.36
N ALA A 63 4.31 -18.63 1.48
CA ALA A 63 3.41 -18.77 0.34
C ALA A 63 2.66 -17.50 -0.12
N ALA A 64 2.69 -16.40 0.65
CA ALA A 64 1.92 -15.18 0.34
C ALA A 64 2.79 -14.03 -0.18
N PHE A 65 2.31 -13.40 -1.25
CA PHE A 65 2.99 -12.36 -2.02
C PHE A 65 2.05 -11.16 -2.25
N THR A 66 2.61 -10.03 -2.70
CA THR A 66 1.80 -8.91 -3.24
C THR A 66 1.03 -9.36 -4.48
N CYS A 67 -0.22 -8.92 -4.63
CA CYS A 67 -1.04 -9.26 -5.79
C CYS A 67 -0.73 -8.39 -7.01
N ASN A 68 -0.85 -8.95 -8.22
CA ASN A 68 -0.64 -8.22 -9.48
C ASN A 68 -1.61 -7.05 -9.65
N ASN A 69 -2.82 -7.14 -9.11
CA ASN A 69 -3.80 -6.05 -9.16
C ASN A 69 -3.47 -4.89 -8.20
N GLN A 70 -2.37 -4.96 -7.45
CA GLN A 70 -1.85 -3.87 -6.61
C GLN A 70 -0.76 -3.05 -7.32
N GLN A 71 -0.68 -3.17 -8.64
CA GLN A 71 0.14 -2.30 -9.50
C GLN A 71 -0.54 -0.92 -9.67
N PRO A 72 0.23 0.16 -9.88
CA PRO A 72 -0.33 1.47 -10.19
C PRO A 72 -0.93 1.50 -11.61
N TRP A 73 -1.90 2.38 -11.82
CA TRP A 73 -2.50 2.63 -13.13
C TRP A 73 -2.82 4.11 -13.33
N ALA A 74 -2.72 4.56 -14.58
CA ALA A 74 -3.14 5.89 -14.96
C ALA A 74 -4.66 5.92 -15.17
N VAL A 75 -5.31 6.95 -14.64
CA VAL A 75 -6.71 7.30 -14.95
C VAL A 75 -6.73 8.21 -16.18
N ASN A 76 -5.78 9.16 -16.22
CA ASN A 76 -5.49 10.05 -17.35
C ASN A 76 -4.07 10.64 -17.17
N ASP A 77 -3.68 11.56 -18.03
CA ASP A 77 -2.34 12.18 -18.03
C ASP A 77 -1.99 12.94 -16.73
N GLN A 78 -2.98 13.32 -15.92
CA GLN A 78 -2.82 14.11 -14.70
C GLN A 78 -3.12 13.34 -13.41
N LEU A 79 -3.67 12.13 -13.51
CA LEU A 79 -4.11 11.35 -12.35
C LEU A 79 -3.75 9.88 -12.52
N ALA A 80 -3.06 9.35 -11.52
CA ALA A 80 -2.82 7.92 -11.35
C ALA A 80 -3.26 7.47 -9.96
N TYR A 81 -3.66 6.21 -9.87
CA TYR A 81 -3.87 5.52 -8.60
C TYR A 81 -2.82 4.43 -8.42
N GLY A 82 -2.64 4.01 -7.18
CA GLY A 82 -1.70 2.96 -6.85
C GLY A 82 -1.65 2.69 -5.37
N PHE A 83 -0.62 1.95 -4.97
CA PHE A 83 -0.41 1.47 -3.62
C PHE A 83 0.97 1.88 -3.16
N ALA A 84 1.14 2.07 -1.85
CA ALA A 84 2.41 2.46 -1.27
C ALA A 84 2.62 1.82 0.10
N ALA A 85 3.86 1.48 0.40
CA ALA A 85 4.30 1.41 1.79
C ALA A 85 4.53 2.83 2.30
N ALA A 86 4.00 3.14 3.48
CA ALA A 86 4.12 4.45 4.08
C ALA A 86 4.58 4.34 5.53
N THR A 87 5.47 5.25 5.90
CA THR A 87 5.79 5.60 7.28
C THR A 87 5.39 7.04 7.46
N ILE A 88 4.39 7.30 8.30
CA ILE A 88 3.85 8.63 8.53
C ILE A 88 4.05 8.95 10.02
N PRO A 89 4.89 9.94 10.35
CA PRO A 89 5.14 10.32 11.74
C PRO A 89 3.83 10.65 12.47
N GLY A 90 3.68 10.11 13.69
CA GLY A 90 2.49 10.33 14.51
C GLY A 90 1.29 9.43 14.21
N LEU A 91 1.35 8.56 13.19
CA LEU A 91 0.30 7.59 12.89
C LEU A 91 0.71 6.15 13.26
N SER A 92 -0.20 5.41 13.89
CA SER A 92 -0.01 3.98 14.13
C SER A 92 -0.06 3.17 12.83
N GLU A 93 0.22 1.85 12.89
CA GLU A 93 -0.01 0.98 11.73
C GLU A 93 -1.49 0.93 11.34
N GLN A 94 -2.38 0.88 12.33
CA GLN A 94 -3.82 0.81 12.09
C GLN A 94 -4.37 2.10 11.46
N ASP A 95 -3.82 3.26 11.83
CA ASP A 95 -4.25 4.55 11.28
C ASP A 95 -3.85 4.76 9.82
N ARG A 96 -2.75 4.11 9.38
CA ARG A 96 -2.24 4.26 8.01
C ARG A 96 -2.55 3.09 7.09
N CYS A 97 -2.78 1.90 7.63
CA CYS A 97 -3.11 0.74 6.82
C CYS A 97 -4.50 0.88 6.19
N SER A 98 -4.56 0.69 4.88
CA SER A 98 -5.76 0.89 4.05
C SER A 98 -6.32 2.32 4.05
N THR A 99 -5.49 3.31 4.40
CA THR A 99 -5.83 4.73 4.30
C THR A 99 -5.36 5.28 2.96
N CYS A 100 -6.22 6.05 2.29
CA CYS A 100 -5.89 6.71 1.02
C CYS A 100 -5.30 8.09 1.27
N TYR A 101 -4.24 8.41 0.52
CA TYR A 101 -3.60 9.73 0.51
C TYR A 101 -3.58 10.25 -0.92
N LYS A 102 -4.06 11.47 -1.13
CA LYS A 102 -3.76 12.19 -2.38
C LYS A 102 -2.31 12.64 -2.32
N LEU A 103 -1.57 12.54 -3.42
CA LEU A 103 -0.19 13.00 -3.52
C LEU A 103 -0.07 13.99 -4.67
N ASP A 104 0.07 15.28 -4.35
CA ASP A 104 0.40 16.30 -5.34
C ASP A 104 1.93 16.39 -5.46
N PHE A 105 2.53 15.85 -6.53
CA PHE A 105 3.98 15.91 -6.74
C PHE A 105 4.47 17.35 -6.87
N THR A 106 5.63 17.66 -6.27
CA THR A 106 6.21 19.00 -6.25
C THR A 106 7.64 19.06 -6.79
N SER A 107 8.09 18.02 -7.49
CA SER A 107 9.43 17.92 -8.06
C SER A 107 9.50 16.80 -9.11
N GLY A 108 10.34 16.95 -10.13
CA GLY A 108 10.59 15.93 -11.16
C GLY A 108 9.62 16.02 -12.35
N PRO A 109 9.66 15.07 -13.30
CA PRO A 109 8.93 15.17 -14.56
C PRO A 109 7.43 14.90 -14.47
N VAL A 110 6.92 14.53 -13.30
CA VAL A 110 5.51 14.16 -13.03
C VAL A 110 4.75 15.24 -12.26
N GLN A 111 5.20 16.49 -12.41
CA GLN A 111 4.62 17.68 -11.80
C GLN A 111 3.61 18.36 -12.72
#